data_AF-A0A606NRH3-F1
#
_entry.id   AF-A0A606NRH3-F1
#
_cell.length_a   1.000
_cell.length_b   1.000
_cell.length_c   1.000
_cell.angle_alpha   90.00
_cell.angle_beta   90.00
_cell.angle_gamma   90.00
#
_symmetry.space_group_name_H-M   'P 1'
#
loop_
_entity.id
_entity.type
_entity.pdbx_description
1 polymer ?
#
loop_
_entity_poly.entity_id
_entity_poly.type
_entity_poly.pdbx_seq_one_letter_code
_entity_poly.pdbx_strand_id
1 'polypeptide(L)'
;MSGKTFYTLDRAGTLVEDARIDYQDTFSPIVELKEHIESRFWQKVSRHGNNYLFNYNINLLSSNENLSVFMEMLLEERRRASFPDRPSRFRSLFACETVREAAWFRGSSKANLSTAIYEVHSELVCHRADMKLLNVNCTPPEMSHRLDLYWQGKTKELYPGYEPFWEVLVPLPAIIGRRIQE
;
A
#
# COMPACT_ATOMS: atom_id res chain seq x y z
N MET A 1 12.81 4.20 23.42
CA MET A 1 13.06 3.36 22.23
C MET A 1 12.65 4.21 21.03
N SER A 2 13.54 4.40 20.05
CA SER A 2 13.31 5.37 18.96
C SER A 2 12.49 4.70 17.85
N GLY A 3 11.23 5.12 17.66
CA GLY A 3 10.45 4.77 16.48
C GLY A 3 11.13 5.27 15.19
N LYS A 4 10.74 4.71 14.04
CA LYS A 4 11.20 5.19 12.72
C LYS A 4 10.22 6.23 12.19
N THR A 5 10.75 7.27 11.56
CA THR A 5 9.98 8.29 10.84
C THR A 5 10.03 8.00 9.35
N PHE A 6 8.87 8.00 8.72
CA PHE A 6 8.65 7.91 7.27
C PHE A 6 7.84 9.12 6.80
N TYR A 7 7.62 9.25 5.50
CA TYR A 7 6.91 10.41 4.92
C TYR A 7 5.82 9.95 3.96
N THR A 8 4.59 10.40 4.17
CA THR A 8 3.45 10.05 3.32
C THR A 8 2.88 11.28 2.62
N LEU A 9 2.43 11.10 1.38
CA LEU A 9 1.75 12.12 0.61
C LEU A 9 0.23 11.99 0.81
N ASP A 10 -0.41 13.01 1.39
CA ASP A 10 -1.83 13.01 1.71
C ASP A 10 -2.71 13.31 0.49
N ARG A 11 -2.73 12.40 -0.48
CA ARG A 11 -3.54 12.54 -1.70
C ARG A 11 -5.04 12.60 -1.43
N ALA A 12 -5.49 12.12 -0.28
CA ALA A 12 -6.89 12.15 0.09
C ALA A 12 -7.29 13.43 0.83
N GLY A 13 -6.34 14.25 1.28
CA GLY A 13 -6.59 15.44 2.08
C GLY A 13 -7.23 15.13 3.44
N THR A 14 -6.90 13.98 4.03
CA THR A 14 -7.54 13.48 5.26
C THR A 14 -6.60 13.41 6.47
N LEU A 15 -5.30 13.63 6.27
CA LEU A 15 -4.33 13.53 7.35
C LEU A 15 -4.23 14.84 8.13
N VAL A 16 -4.09 14.71 9.45
CA VAL A 16 -3.93 15.80 10.41
C VAL A 16 -2.78 15.41 11.34
N GLU A 17 -2.01 16.40 11.80
CA GLU A 17 -0.93 16.19 12.77
C GLU A 17 -1.46 15.52 14.05
N ASP A 18 -0.63 14.68 14.66
CA ASP A 18 -0.91 13.87 15.85
C ASP A 18 -2.09 12.88 15.70
N ALA A 19 -2.69 12.78 14.51
CA ALA A 19 -3.75 11.82 14.25
C ALA A 19 -3.21 10.39 14.30
N ARG A 20 -3.98 9.51 14.94
CA ARG A 20 -3.79 8.07 14.84
C ARG A 20 -4.64 7.53 13.70
N ILE A 21 -3.99 7.01 12.67
CA ILE A 21 -4.66 6.27 11.60
C ILE A 21 -4.83 4.83 12.08
N ASP A 22 -6.08 4.42 12.25
CA ASP A 22 -6.45 3.08 12.67
C ASP A 22 -7.17 2.30 11.56
N TYR A 23 -7.48 1.05 11.83
CA TYR A 23 -8.25 0.20 10.94
C TYR A 23 -9.72 0.62 10.84
N GLN A 24 -10.34 0.28 9.71
CA GLN A 24 -11.76 0.38 9.43
C GLN A 24 -12.35 -1.01 9.30
N ASP A 25 -13.61 -1.18 9.68
CA ASP A 25 -14.32 -2.44 9.46
C ASP A 25 -14.47 -2.71 7.95
N THR A 26 -14.35 -3.99 7.56
CA THR A 26 -14.76 -4.44 6.23
C THR A 26 -16.29 -4.46 6.13
N PHE A 27 -16.82 -4.24 4.94
CA PHE A 27 -18.27 -4.21 4.74
C PHE A 27 -18.69 -5.04 3.52
N SER A 28 -19.68 -5.91 3.73
CA SER A 28 -20.42 -6.58 2.67
C SER A 28 -21.90 -6.65 3.07
N PRO A 29 -22.84 -6.21 2.20
CA PRO A 29 -24.27 -6.40 2.45
C PRO A 29 -24.72 -7.86 2.23
N ILE A 30 -23.88 -8.69 1.62
CA ILE A 30 -24.15 -10.11 1.35
C ILE A 30 -23.53 -10.95 2.47
N VAL A 31 -24.38 -11.68 3.20
CA VAL A 31 -24.00 -12.49 4.38
C VAL A 31 -22.92 -13.52 4.03
N GLU A 32 -23.11 -14.30 2.96
CA GLU A 32 -22.14 -15.31 2.52
C GLU A 32 -20.75 -14.72 2.27
N LEU A 33 -20.68 -13.54 1.64
CA LEU A 33 -19.41 -12.86 1.39
C LEU A 33 -18.79 -12.30 2.67
N LYS A 34 -19.61 -11.83 3.61
CA LYS A 34 -19.13 -11.39 4.92
C LYS A 34 -18.48 -12.57 5.66
N GLU A 35 -19.15 -13.72 5.71
CA GLU A 35 -18.62 -14.94 6.32
C GLU A 35 -17.31 -15.41 5.64
N HIS A 36 -17.26 -15.33 4.31
CA HIS A 36 -16.04 -15.62 3.56
C HIS A 36 -14.88 -14.70 3.96
N ILE A 37 -15.13 -13.39 4.03
CA ILE A 37 -14.14 -12.40 4.46
C ILE A 37 -13.65 -12.72 5.88
N GLU A 38 -14.55 -13.02 6.80
CA GLU A 38 -14.21 -13.35 8.19
C GLU A 38 -13.39 -14.64 8.32
N SER A 39 -13.62 -15.64 7.46
CA SER A 39 -12.88 -16.89 7.47
C SER A 39 -11.46 -16.80 6.90
N ARG A 40 -11.22 -15.84 5.98
CA ARG A 40 -10.00 -15.79 5.14
C ARG A 40 -9.13 -14.58 5.41
N PHE A 41 -9.75 -13.47 5.80
CA PHE A 41 -9.15 -12.16 5.94
C PHE A 41 -9.45 -11.54 7.32
N TRP A 42 -9.04 -10.30 7.50
CA TRP A 42 -9.31 -9.55 8.73
C TRP A 42 -10.65 -8.84 8.64
N GLN A 43 -11.35 -8.75 9.77
CA GLN A 43 -12.53 -7.90 9.92
C GLN A 43 -12.21 -6.40 9.85
N LYS A 44 -10.95 -6.04 10.13
CA LYS A 44 -10.48 -4.65 10.20
C LYS A 44 -9.24 -4.44 9.33
N VAL A 45 -9.33 -3.48 8.41
CA VAL A 45 -8.35 -3.22 7.34
C VAL A 45 -8.05 -1.72 7.21
N SER A 46 -7.02 -1.35 6.46
CA SER A 46 -6.78 0.06 6.13
C SER A 46 -7.84 0.55 5.13
N ARG A 47 -7.96 1.88 5.00
CA ARG A 47 -8.78 2.49 3.93
C ARG A 47 -8.41 1.96 2.55
N HIS A 48 -7.12 1.67 2.31
CA HIS A 48 -6.67 1.04 1.06
C HIS A 48 -7.30 -0.34 0.84
N GLY A 49 -7.31 -1.18 1.88
CA GLY A 49 -8.02 -2.46 1.83
C GLY A 49 -9.49 -2.30 1.43
N ASN A 50 -10.19 -1.37 2.08
CA ASN A 50 -11.59 -1.08 1.79
C ASN A 50 -11.83 -0.44 0.42
N ASN A 51 -10.86 0.27 -0.15
CA ASN A 51 -10.98 0.85 -1.49
C ASN A 51 -10.81 -0.18 -2.61
N TYR A 52 -10.04 -1.25 -2.38
CA TYR A 52 -9.69 -2.24 -3.41
C TYR A 52 -10.37 -3.60 -3.20
N LEU A 53 -9.87 -4.42 -2.27
CA LEU A 53 -10.36 -5.80 -2.12
C LEU A 53 -11.75 -5.89 -1.47
N PHE A 54 -12.01 -5.05 -0.47
CA PHE A 54 -13.25 -5.13 0.32
C PHE A 54 -14.33 -4.14 -0.15
N ASN A 55 -14.13 -3.49 -1.31
CA ASN A 55 -15.13 -2.63 -1.92
C ASN A 55 -16.12 -3.45 -2.76
N TYR A 56 -17.28 -3.78 -2.18
CA TYR A 56 -18.30 -4.57 -2.88
C TYR A 56 -18.89 -3.89 -4.14
N ASN A 57 -18.63 -2.59 -4.36
CA ASN A 57 -19.08 -1.87 -5.54
C ASN A 57 -18.14 -2.01 -6.75
N ILE A 58 -16.97 -2.64 -6.59
CA ILE A 58 -16.04 -2.84 -7.70
C ILE A 58 -16.45 -4.07 -8.50
N ASN A 59 -16.67 -3.87 -9.80
CA ASN A 59 -16.77 -4.95 -10.77
C ASN A 59 -15.39 -5.23 -11.40
N LEU A 60 -14.91 -6.48 -11.33
CA LEU A 60 -13.58 -6.87 -11.83
C LEU A 60 -13.42 -6.77 -13.35
N LEU A 61 -14.52 -6.71 -14.11
CA LEU A 61 -14.46 -6.61 -15.57
C LEU A 61 -14.60 -5.15 -16.02
N SER A 62 -15.55 -4.41 -15.46
CA SER A 62 -15.96 -3.09 -15.97
C SER A 62 -15.42 -1.89 -15.19
N SER A 63 -14.81 -2.08 -14.02
CA SER A 63 -14.21 -0.99 -13.26
C SER A 63 -12.87 -0.56 -13.85
N ASN A 64 -12.60 0.75 -13.87
CA ASN A 64 -11.29 1.31 -14.22
C ASN A 64 -10.18 0.87 -13.24
N GLU A 65 -10.54 0.40 -12.05
CA GLU A 65 -9.60 -0.08 -11.02
C GLU A 65 -9.31 -1.59 -11.15
N ASN A 66 -9.85 -2.27 -12.16
CA ASN A 66 -9.76 -3.73 -12.28
C ASN A 66 -8.33 -4.27 -12.18
N LEU A 67 -7.38 -3.69 -12.92
CA LEU A 67 -5.98 -4.12 -12.90
C LEU A 67 -5.33 -3.87 -11.53
N SER A 68 -5.66 -2.77 -10.86
CA SER A 68 -5.20 -2.46 -9.51
C SER A 68 -5.71 -3.50 -8.51
N VAL A 69 -6.99 -3.87 -8.60
CA VAL A 69 -7.58 -4.91 -7.73
C VAL A 69 -6.93 -6.27 -7.98
N PHE A 70 -6.74 -6.68 -9.25
CA PHE A 70 -6.04 -7.93 -9.55
C PHE A 70 -4.62 -7.95 -9.01
N MET A 71 -3.88 -6.85 -9.15
CA MET A 71 -2.52 -6.72 -8.61
C MET A 71 -2.52 -6.88 -7.08
N GLU A 72 -3.42 -6.20 -6.38
CA GLU A 72 -3.54 -6.29 -4.92
C GLU A 72 -3.96 -7.71 -4.44
N MET A 73 -4.84 -8.39 -5.17
CA MET A 73 -5.19 -9.79 -4.91
C MET A 73 -3.98 -10.71 -5.06
N LEU A 74 -3.21 -10.57 -6.15
CA LEU A 74 -2.01 -11.38 -6.39
C LEU A 74 -0.94 -11.13 -5.33
N LEU A 75 -0.75 -9.87 -4.93
CA LEU A 75 0.19 -9.49 -3.87
C LEU A 75 -0.19 -10.14 -2.54
N GLU A 76 -1.43 -10.02 -2.10
CA GLU A 76 -1.85 -10.56 -0.81
C GLU A 76 -1.82 -12.10 -0.80
N GLU A 77 -2.25 -12.77 -1.87
CA GLU A 77 -2.16 -14.23 -1.94
C GLU A 77 -0.70 -14.70 -1.94
N ARG A 78 0.21 -14.03 -2.66
CA ARG A 78 1.65 -14.34 -2.59
C ARG A 78 2.23 -14.12 -1.20
N ARG A 79 1.85 -13.02 -0.54
CA ARG A 79 2.27 -12.70 0.83
C ARG A 79 1.86 -13.80 1.80
N ARG A 80 0.57 -14.19 1.78
CA ARG A 80 0.01 -15.22 2.65
C ARG A 80 0.68 -16.57 2.43
N ALA A 81 0.98 -16.92 1.18
CA ALA A 81 1.56 -18.21 0.83
C ALA A 81 3.06 -18.34 1.16
N SER A 82 3.84 -17.26 1.01
CA SER A 82 5.31 -17.37 1.03
C SER A 82 6.01 -16.37 1.94
N PHE A 83 5.33 -15.30 2.36
CA PHE A 83 5.90 -14.22 3.16
C PHE A 83 4.95 -13.78 4.29
N PRO A 84 4.39 -14.70 5.10
CA PRO A 84 3.31 -14.40 6.04
C PRO A 84 3.70 -13.38 7.12
N ASP A 85 4.99 -13.29 7.45
CA ASP A 85 5.55 -12.34 8.43
C ASP A 85 5.67 -10.90 7.90
N ARG A 86 5.43 -10.68 6.59
CA ARG A 86 5.43 -9.33 6.01
C ARG A 86 4.08 -8.63 6.27
N PRO A 87 4.09 -7.34 6.61
CA PRO A 87 2.89 -6.51 6.65
C PRO A 87 2.05 -6.60 5.38
N SER A 88 0.72 -6.72 5.53
CA SER A 88 -0.21 -6.66 4.40
C SER A 88 -0.41 -5.23 3.94
N ARG A 89 -0.48 -5.02 2.62
CA ARG A 89 -0.87 -3.74 2.00
C ARG A 89 -2.29 -3.33 2.43
N PHE A 90 -3.18 -4.29 2.64
CA PHE A 90 -4.55 -4.05 3.15
C PHE A 90 -4.61 -3.68 4.62
N ARG A 91 -3.49 -3.71 5.35
CA ARG A 91 -3.41 -3.34 6.78
C ARG A 91 -2.32 -2.31 7.06
N SER A 92 -1.86 -1.63 6.01
CA SER A 92 -0.78 -0.65 6.09
C SER A 92 -1.20 0.69 5.50
N LEU A 93 -0.49 1.74 5.92
CA LEU A 93 -0.35 3.01 5.24
C LEU A 93 0.92 2.98 4.38
N PHE A 94 0.93 3.73 3.28
CA PHE A 94 2.07 3.82 2.37
C PHE A 94 2.87 5.08 2.64
N ALA A 95 4.20 4.94 2.74
CA ALA A 95 5.12 6.03 2.97
C ALA A 95 6.41 5.86 2.16
N CYS A 96 7.28 6.87 2.21
CA CYS A 96 8.64 6.88 1.70
C CYS A 96 9.63 7.05 2.86
N GLU A 97 10.90 6.73 2.64
CA GLU A 97 11.94 6.91 3.66
C GLU A 97 12.37 8.36 3.80
N THR A 98 12.22 9.16 2.73
CA THR A 98 12.63 10.55 2.71
C THR A 98 11.55 11.49 2.19
N VAL A 99 11.60 12.75 2.64
CA VAL A 99 10.76 13.85 2.10
C VAL A 99 10.93 13.97 0.59
N ARG A 100 12.17 13.86 0.09
CA ARG A 100 12.49 13.98 -1.34
C ARG A 100 11.77 12.92 -2.19
N GLU A 101 11.70 11.68 -1.70
CA GLU A 101 10.97 10.61 -2.39
C GLU A 101 9.45 10.85 -2.35
N ALA A 102 8.91 11.32 -1.23
CA ALA A 102 7.50 11.69 -1.14
C ALA A 102 7.15 12.87 -2.08
N ALA A 103 8.03 13.86 -2.19
CA ALA A 103 7.90 14.99 -3.12
C ALA A 103 8.02 14.54 -4.58
N TRP A 104 8.94 13.61 -4.89
CA TRP A 104 9.03 12.98 -6.20
C TRP A 104 7.74 12.23 -6.54
N PHE A 105 7.21 11.46 -5.58
CA PHE A 105 5.96 10.71 -5.74
C PHE A 105 4.76 11.63 -6.01
N ARG A 106 4.73 12.83 -5.42
CA ARG A 106 3.71 13.84 -5.76
C ARG A 106 3.73 14.18 -7.24
N GLY A 107 4.92 14.41 -7.80
CA GLY A 107 5.09 14.64 -9.24
C GLY A 107 4.70 13.43 -10.08
N SER A 108 5.20 12.24 -9.74
CA SER A 108 4.95 11.02 -10.52
C SER A 108 3.48 10.56 -10.48
N SER A 109 2.78 10.82 -9.37
CA SER A 109 1.36 10.53 -9.20
C SER A 109 0.43 11.63 -9.73
N LYS A 110 0.98 12.70 -10.31
CA LYS A 110 0.25 13.87 -10.84
C LYS A 110 -0.64 14.54 -9.79
N ALA A 111 -0.25 14.47 -8.52
CA ALA A 111 -0.94 15.17 -7.44
C ALA A 111 -0.63 16.67 -7.50
N ASN A 112 -1.56 17.51 -7.03
CA ASN A 112 -1.36 18.95 -6.97
C ASN A 112 -0.15 19.30 -6.10
N LEU A 113 0.59 20.36 -6.45
CA LEU A 113 1.74 20.82 -5.64
C LEU A 113 1.35 21.19 -4.20
N SER A 114 0.10 21.58 -3.97
CA SER A 114 -0.46 21.85 -2.65
C SER A 114 -0.76 20.59 -1.81
N THR A 115 -0.64 19.40 -2.38
CA THR A 115 -0.86 18.13 -1.68
C THR A 115 0.22 17.99 -0.60
N ALA A 116 -0.24 17.88 0.65
CA ALA A 116 0.62 17.89 1.83
C ALA A 116 1.42 16.58 1.97
N ILE A 117 2.64 16.72 2.50
CA ILE A 117 3.45 15.59 2.96
C ILE A 117 3.47 15.64 4.49
N TYR A 118 3.29 14.49 5.13
CA TYR A 118 3.34 14.35 6.58
C TYR A 118 4.38 13.32 6.99
N GLU A 119 4.94 13.51 8.18
CA GLU A 119 5.65 12.44 8.88
C GLU A 119 4.68 11.32 9.28
N VAL A 120 5.21 10.10 9.33
CA VAL A 120 4.52 8.92 9.86
C VAL A 120 5.48 8.22 10.80
N HIS A 121 5.08 8.04 12.05
CA HIS A 121 5.87 7.37 13.07
C HIS A 121 5.34 5.95 13.27
N SER A 122 6.25 4.98 13.30
CA SER A 122 5.92 3.61 13.64
C SER A 122 7.04 2.92 14.40
N GLU A 123 6.63 2.09 15.35
CA GLU A 123 7.49 1.17 16.10
C GLU A 123 7.38 -0.26 15.59
N LEU A 124 6.44 -0.52 14.66
CA LEU A 124 6.19 -1.84 14.11
C LEU A 124 7.18 -2.17 12.99
N VAL A 125 7.29 -3.47 12.68
CA VAL A 125 8.09 -3.94 11.54
C VAL A 125 7.42 -3.48 10.25
N CYS A 126 8.04 -2.54 9.55
CA CYS A 126 7.62 -2.09 8.23
C CYS A 126 8.19 -2.97 7.12
N HIS A 127 7.57 -2.91 5.93
CA HIS A 127 8.08 -3.58 4.73
C HIS A 127 8.45 -2.55 3.67
N ARG A 128 9.67 -2.63 3.14
CA ARG A 128 10.15 -1.76 2.07
C ARG A 128 10.19 -2.54 0.77
N ALA A 129 9.61 -1.99 -0.30
CA ALA A 129 9.51 -2.67 -1.57
C ALA A 129 9.57 -1.70 -2.74
N ASP A 130 9.95 -2.21 -3.91
CA ASP A 130 9.95 -1.43 -5.14
C ASP A 130 8.56 -1.45 -5.79
N MET A 131 7.85 -0.34 -5.68
CA MET A 131 6.48 -0.18 -6.20
C MET A 131 6.43 -0.30 -7.73
N LYS A 132 7.53 -0.01 -8.45
CA LYS A 132 7.56 -0.11 -9.92
C LYS A 132 7.49 -1.55 -10.42
N LEU A 133 7.70 -2.54 -9.54
CA LEU A 133 7.45 -3.96 -9.84
C LEU A 133 5.94 -4.25 -10.01
N LEU A 134 5.05 -3.40 -9.48
CA LEU A 134 3.60 -3.57 -9.51
C LEU A 134 3.00 -3.17 -10.86
N ASN A 135 3.43 -3.84 -11.93
CA ASN A 135 2.96 -3.59 -13.29
C ASN A 135 2.62 -4.91 -13.99
N VAL A 136 1.34 -5.05 -14.39
CA VAL A 136 0.79 -6.21 -15.10
C VAL A 136 1.22 -6.33 -16.55
N ASN A 137 1.89 -5.33 -17.11
CA ASN A 137 2.43 -5.35 -18.47
C ASN A 137 3.70 -6.22 -18.53
N CYS A 138 3.55 -7.53 -18.32
CA CYS A 138 4.58 -8.53 -18.41
C CYS A 138 3.98 -9.94 -18.61
N THR A 139 4.83 -10.94 -18.84
CA THR A 139 4.38 -12.33 -18.95
C THR A 139 4.06 -12.91 -17.55
N PRO A 140 3.23 -13.96 -17.44
CA PRO A 140 2.88 -14.55 -16.14
C PRO A 140 4.09 -15.03 -15.30
N PRO A 141 5.13 -15.67 -15.86
CA PRO A 141 6.32 -16.04 -15.09
C PRO A 141 7.07 -14.81 -14.55
N GLU A 142 7.16 -13.75 -15.36
CA GLU A 142 7.77 -12.48 -14.94
C GLU A 142 6.98 -11.83 -13.82
N MET A 143 5.64 -11.80 -13.92
CA MET A 143 4.79 -11.32 -12.82
C MET A 143 5.04 -12.11 -11.54
N SER A 144 5.03 -13.46 -11.61
CA SER A 144 5.29 -14.29 -10.44
C SER A 144 6.63 -13.95 -9.79
N HIS A 145 7.68 -13.74 -10.57
CA HIS A 145 8.99 -13.35 -10.05
C HIS A 145 8.99 -11.95 -9.43
N ARG A 146 8.31 -10.98 -10.04
CA ARG A 146 8.15 -9.62 -9.50
C ARG A 146 7.44 -9.61 -8.15
N LEU A 147 6.41 -10.44 -7.96
CA LEU A 147 5.71 -10.58 -6.68
C LEU A 147 6.65 -11.10 -5.58
N ASP A 148 7.53 -12.05 -5.90
CA ASP A 148 8.55 -12.53 -4.95
C ASP A 148 9.57 -11.44 -4.63
N LEU A 149 10.09 -10.72 -5.63
CA LEU A 149 11.02 -9.62 -5.41
C LEU A 149 10.42 -8.52 -4.52
N TYR A 150 9.16 -8.15 -4.79
CA TYR A 150 8.42 -7.17 -3.99
C TYR A 150 8.38 -7.57 -2.51
N TRP A 151 7.98 -8.81 -2.19
CA TRP A 151 7.89 -9.28 -0.80
C TRP A 151 9.23 -9.64 -0.15
N GLN A 152 10.27 -9.86 -0.96
CA GLN A 152 11.65 -9.95 -0.50
C GLN A 152 12.28 -8.58 -0.20
N GLY A 153 11.64 -7.48 -0.60
CA GLY A 153 12.20 -6.14 -0.49
C GLY A 153 13.38 -5.91 -1.44
N LYS A 154 13.37 -6.62 -2.59
CA LYS A 154 14.39 -6.53 -3.63
C LYS A 154 13.82 -5.87 -4.88
N THR A 155 14.70 -5.55 -5.82
CA THR A 155 14.35 -5.03 -7.13
C THR A 155 15.14 -5.76 -8.23
N LYS A 156 14.74 -5.55 -9.47
CA LYS A 156 15.47 -5.95 -10.69
C LYS A 156 15.37 -4.82 -11.70
N GLU A 157 16.38 -4.69 -12.55
CA GLU A 157 16.32 -3.81 -13.71
C GLU A 157 15.22 -4.32 -14.68
N LEU A 158 14.17 -3.52 -14.88
CA LEU A 158 13.06 -3.86 -15.79
C LEU A 158 13.31 -3.41 -17.23
N TYR A 159 14.18 -2.41 -17.41
CA TYR A 159 14.59 -1.82 -18.69
C TYR A 159 15.92 -1.05 -18.48
N PRO A 160 16.72 -0.79 -19.53
CA PRO A 160 17.98 -0.05 -19.39
C PRO A 160 17.80 1.31 -18.70
N GLY A 161 18.55 1.55 -17.63
CA GLY A 161 18.44 2.79 -16.85
C GLY A 161 17.26 2.80 -15.87
N TYR A 162 16.79 1.63 -15.46
CA TYR A 162 15.74 1.49 -14.46
C TYR A 162 16.15 2.06 -13.11
N GLU A 163 15.36 2.99 -12.58
CA GLU A 163 15.46 3.46 -11.20
C GLU A 163 14.25 2.93 -10.40
N PRO A 164 14.45 2.17 -9.31
CA PRO A 164 13.34 1.71 -8.47
C PRO A 164 12.63 2.89 -7.79
N PHE A 165 11.35 2.71 -7.42
CA PHE A 165 10.68 3.63 -6.51
C PHE A 165 10.29 2.87 -5.24
N TRP A 166 10.98 3.20 -4.15
CA TRP A 166 10.84 2.49 -2.89
C TRP A 166 9.65 3.03 -2.10
N GLU A 167 8.65 2.18 -1.91
CA GLU A 167 7.56 2.39 -0.97
C GLU A 167 7.82 1.64 0.33
N VAL A 168 7.28 2.17 1.42
CA VAL A 168 7.28 1.56 2.75
C VAL A 168 5.84 1.31 3.19
N LEU A 169 5.52 0.05 3.46
CA LEU A 169 4.31 -0.36 4.14
C LEU A 169 4.51 -0.17 5.63
N VAL A 170 3.82 0.82 6.19
CA VAL A 170 3.77 1.10 7.62
C VAL A 170 2.50 0.44 8.18
N PRO A 171 2.61 -0.63 8.98
CA PRO A 171 1.42 -1.30 9.52
C PRO A 171 0.60 -0.33 10.38
N LEU A 172 -0.72 -0.43 10.29
CA LEU A 172 -1.60 0.30 11.19
C LEU A 172 -1.63 -0.37 12.58
N PRO A 173 -1.94 0.36 13.65
CA PRO A 173 -2.12 1.80 13.69
C PRO A 173 -0.82 2.57 13.41
N ALA A 174 -0.93 3.73 12.77
CA ALA A 174 0.19 4.63 12.52
C ALA A 174 -0.10 6.01 13.09
N ILE A 175 0.93 6.69 13.62
CA ILE A 175 0.80 8.06 14.14
C ILE A 175 1.30 9.03 13.09
N ILE A 176 0.49 10.02 12.76
CA ILE A 176 0.86 11.11 11.85
C ILE A 176 1.62 12.15 12.66
N GLY A 177 2.82 12.49 12.20
CA GLY A 177 3.61 13.56 12.77
C GLY A 177 3.33 14.89 12.09
N ARG A 178 4.35 15.74 12.02
CA ARG A 178 4.21 17.10 11.50
C ARG A 178 4.00 17.11 9.98
N ARG A 179 3.32 18.13 9.50
CA ARG A 179 3.31 18.50 8.08
C ARG A 179 4.67 19.05 7.69
N ILE A 180 5.19 18.59 6.56
CA ILE A 180 6.43 19.10 6.01
C ILE A 180 6.18 20.46 5.37
N GLN A 181 7.01 21.45 5.74
CA GLN A 181 7.12 22.72 5.03
C GLN A 181 8.24 22.57 3.99
N GLU A 182 7.89 22.75 2.72
CA GLU A 182 8.80 22.70 1.57
C GLU A 182 9.16 24.10 1.08
#